data_AF-A0A3D3E5A5-F1
#
_entry.id   AF-A0A3D3E5A5-F1
#
_cell.length_a   1.000
_cell.length_b   1.000
_cell.length_c   1.000
_cell.angle_alpha   90.00
_cell.angle_beta   90.00
_cell.angle_gamma   90.00
#
_symmetry.space_group_name_H-M   'P 1'
#
loop_
_entity.id
_entity.type
_entity.pdbx_description
1 polymer ?
#
loop_
_entity_poly.entity_id
_entity_poly.type
_entity_poly.pdbx_seq_one_letter_code
_entity_poly.pdbx_strand_id
1 'polypeptide(L)' 'DLGGAEQVEVIEILVAAGDQVEAEESIIVLETDKATMEIPSPLNG' A
#
# COMPACT_ATOMS: atom_id res chain seq x y z
N ASP A 1 0.35 11.15 11.53
CA ASP A 1 -0.33 12.15 10.71
C ASP A 1 0.12 11.92 9.27
N LEU A 2 -0.71 11.20 8.50
CA LEU A 2 -0.42 10.86 7.12
C LEU A 2 -0.73 12.11 6.30
N GLY A 3 0.30 12.92 6.06
CA GLY A 3 0.17 14.21 5.41
C GLY A 3 -0.63 14.14 4.10
N GLY A 4 -1.71 14.92 4.04
CA GLY A 4 -2.28 15.42 2.79
C GLY A 4 -3.06 14.44 1.91
N ALA A 5 -3.49 13.29 2.43
CA ALA A 5 -4.19 12.27 1.64
C ALA A 5 -5.72 12.49 1.62
N GLU A 6 -6.20 13.60 1.05
CA GLU A 6 -7.65 13.78 0.84
C GLU A 6 -8.19 12.99 -0.37
N GLN A 7 -7.34 12.53 -1.31
CA GLN A 7 -7.73 11.77 -2.51
C GLN A 7 -6.61 10.79 -2.94
N VAL A 8 -6.43 9.69 -2.22
CA VAL A 8 -5.62 8.55 -2.68
C VAL A 8 -6.55 7.44 -3.13
N GLU A 9 -6.35 6.95 -4.35
CA GLU A 9 -7.16 5.88 -4.91
C GLU A 9 -6.38 4.57 -4.87
N VAL A 10 -7.01 3.52 -4.34
CA VAL A 10 -6.43 2.17 -4.33
C VAL A 10 -6.67 1.58 -5.70
N ILE A 11 -5.60 1.42 -6.49
CA ILE A 11 -5.69 0.83 -7.82
C ILE A 11 -5.42 -0.68 -7.80
N GLU A 12 -4.62 -1.16 -6.83
CA GLU A 12 -4.23 -2.57 -6.77
C GLU A 12 -3.88 -3.00 -5.34
N ILE A 13 -4.36 -4.19 -4.95
CA ILE A 13 -4.04 -4.85 -3.69
C ILE A 13 -3.27 -6.12 -4.04
N LEU A 14 -2.02 -6.21 -3.56
CA LEU A 14 -1.10 -7.31 -3.88
C LEU A 14 -1.26 -8.50 -2.91
N VAL A 15 -2.03 -8.32 -1.84
CA VAL A 15 -2.15 -9.29 -0.73
C VAL A 15 -3.60 -9.62 -0.41
N ALA A 16 -3.87 -10.87 -0.08
CA ALA A 16 -5.19 -11.31 0.37
C ALA A 16 -5.29 -11.38 1.89
N ALA A 17 -6.52 -11.34 2.42
CA ALA A 17 -6.75 -11.59 3.84
C ALA A 17 -6.35 -13.03 4.20
N GLY A 18 -5.28 -13.17 4.98
CA GLY A 18 -4.72 -14.46 5.38
C GLY A 18 -3.46 -14.89 4.63
N ASP A 19 -2.97 -14.09 3.68
CA ASP A 19 -1.62 -14.27 3.14
C ASP A 19 -0.58 -13.93 4.20
N GLN A 20 0.54 -14.65 4.16
CA GLN A 20 1.75 -14.29 4.90
C GLN A 20 2.52 -13.26 4.09
N VAL A 21 2.70 -12.07 4.66
CA VAL A 21 3.46 -10.97 4.07
C VAL A 21 4.74 -10.75 4.86
N GLU A 22 5.87 -10.58 4.16
CA GLU A 22 7.14 -10.27 4.80
C GLU A 22 7.29 -8.76 5.08
N ALA A 23 8.10 -8.40 6.08
CA ALA A 23 8.47 -7.00 6.24
C ALA A 23 9.21 -6.53 4.98
N GLU A 24 8.89 -5.32 4.54
CA GLU A 24 9.37 -4.72 3.27
C GLU A 24 8.68 -5.22 1.99
N GLU A 25 7.77 -6.19 2.06
CA GLU A 25 7.02 -6.67 0.90
C GLU A 25 5.91 -5.69 0.48
N SER A 26 5.83 -5.29 -0.80
CA SER A 26 4.78 -4.40 -1.31
C SER A 26 3.38 -5.03 -1.16
N ILE A 27 2.50 -4.38 -0.40
CA ILE A 27 1.16 -4.91 -0.11
C ILE A 27 0.04 -4.22 -0.91
N ILE A 28 0.22 -2.94 -1.25
CA ILE A 28 -0.81 -2.16 -1.93
C ILE A 28 -0.17 -1.07 -2.80
N VAL A 29 -0.82 -0.78 -3.92
CA VAL A 29 -0.42 0.29 -4.83
C VAL A 29 -1.50 1.36 -4.81
N LEU A 30 -1.06 2.58 -4.48
CA LEU A 30 -1.89 3.77 -4.42
C LEU A 30 -1.55 4.67 -5.60
N GLU A 31 -2.59 5.17 -6.27
CA GLU A 31 -2.45 6.20 -7.28
C GLU A 31 -2.88 7.55 -6.70
N THR A 32 -2.07 8.57 -6.95
CA THR A 32 -2.36 9.97 -6.72
C THR A 32 -2.41 10.70 -8.05
N ASP A 33 -2.92 11.93 -8.04
CA ASP A 33 -3.03 12.80 -9.23
C ASP A 33 -1.73 13.01 -10.02
N LYS A 34 -0.56 12.75 -9.42
CA LYS A 34 0.76 12.97 -10.02
C LYS A 34 1.68 11.75 -10.02
N ALA A 35 1.40 10.73 -9.21
CA ALA A 35 2.32 9.62 -9.04
C ALA A 35 1.64 8.37 -8.49
N THR A 36 2.23 7.23 -8.80
CA THR A 36 1.92 5.94 -8.18
C THR A 36 2.91 5.69 -7.05
N MET A 37 2.40 5.24 -5.91
CA MET A 37 3.18 4.92 -4.72
C MET A 37 2.87 3.51 -4.25
N GLU A 38 3.89 2.73 -3.98
CA GLU A 38 3.77 1.39 -3.39
C GLU A 38 3.98 1.50 -1.87
N ILE A 39 3.12 0.83 -1.11
CA ILE A 39 3.26 0.75 0.34
C ILE A 39 3.77 -0.65 0.69
N PRO A 40 4.99 -0.78 1.25
CA PRO A 40 5.49 -2.04 1.77
C PRO A 40 4.90 -2.38 3.13
N SER A 41 4.89 -3.67 3.48
CA SER A 41 4.44 -4.13 4.78
C SER A 41 5.41 -3.65 5.86
N PRO A 42 4.94 -2.94 6.89
CA PRO A 42 5.79 -2.50 8.00
C PRO A 42 6.19 -3.64 8.94
N LEU A 43 5.51 -4.79 8.85
CA LEU A 43 5.64 -5.91 9.77
C LEU A 43 5.41 -7.22 9.01
N ASN A 44 6.14 -8.25 9.40
CA ASN A 44 5.91 -9.62 8.94
C ASN A 44 4.69 -10.22 9.68
N GLY A 45 3.74 -10.80 8.94
CA GLY A 45 2.46 -11.27 9.48
C GLY A 45 1.78 -12.31 8.62
#